data_AF-T1A3M3-F1
#
_entry.id   AF-T1A3M3-F1
#
_cell.length_a   1.000
_cell.length_b   1.000
_cell.length_c   1.000
_cell.angle_alpha   90.00
_cell.angle_beta   90.00
_cell.angle_gamma   90.00
#
_symmetry.space_group_name_H-M   'P 1'
#
loop_
_entity.id
_entity.type
_entity.pdbx_description
1 polymer ?
#
loop_
_entity_poly.entity_id
_entity_poly.type
_entity_poly.pdbx_seq_one_letter_code
_entity_poly.pdbx_strand_id
1 'polypeptide(L)'
;MDAAVVDSRGNLIREAHRYDNRGPGFQLLWDETQKLGAKFTATVTYAMEASGSYHHNLLVFLLGKTDRVWSFNPLLLRKERLGQLRKTKTDALDAQMIAEFARKDGREHPFSTVDPEQMRLRELCRVRFRLVRKASKAKQQLRRNLDILCPGLGPEFKDVASPSAMAVLKALP
;
A
#
# COMPACT_ATOMS: atom_id res chain seq x y z
N MET A 1 11.56 3.07 4.22
CA MET A 1 11.61 2.25 2.99
C MET A 1 13.07 2.07 2.64
N ASP A 2 13.46 0.93 2.12
CA ASP A 2 14.83 0.66 1.72
C ASP A 2 14.90 0.60 0.19
N ALA A 3 15.90 1.24 -0.40
CA ALA A 3 16.10 1.23 -1.85
C ALA A 3 17.57 0.96 -2.18
N ALA A 4 17.79 0.04 -3.12
CA ALA A 4 19.09 -0.28 -3.67
C ALA A 4 19.14 0.15 -5.15
N VAL A 5 20.34 0.42 -5.66
CA VAL A 5 20.54 0.84 -7.05
C VAL A 5 21.51 -0.11 -7.73
N VAL A 6 21.07 -0.70 -8.84
CA VAL A 6 21.89 -1.58 -9.69
C VAL A 6 22.02 -0.98 -11.08
N ASP A 7 23.14 -1.23 -11.75
CA ASP A 7 23.32 -0.85 -13.14
C ASP A 7 22.72 -1.89 -14.12
N SER A 8 22.82 -1.60 -15.42
CA SER A 8 22.36 -2.51 -16.48
C SER A 8 23.11 -3.84 -16.53
N ARG A 9 24.32 -3.92 -15.98
CA ARG A 9 25.13 -5.13 -15.88
C ARG A 9 24.86 -5.92 -14.60
N GLY A 10 24.07 -5.37 -13.67
CA GLY A 10 23.74 -5.97 -12.39
C GLY A 10 24.74 -5.65 -11.28
N ASN A 11 25.68 -4.74 -11.52
CA ASN A 11 26.58 -4.29 -10.46
C ASN A 11 25.81 -3.37 -9.50
N LEU A 12 26.08 -3.53 -8.21
CA LEU A 12 25.51 -2.69 -7.17
C LEU A 12 26.18 -1.31 -7.20
N ILE A 13 25.44 -0.29 -7.63
CA ILE A 13 25.89 1.11 -7.63
C ILE A 13 25.75 1.72 -6.23
N ARG A 14 24.71 1.29 -5.50
CA ARG A 14 24.48 1.68 -4.12
C ARG A 14 23.81 0.56 -3.35
N GLU A 15 24.36 0.24 -2.18
CA GLU A 15 23.70 -0.66 -1.22
C GLU A 15 22.35 -0.10 -0.77
N ALA A 16 21.55 -0.93 -0.10
CA ALA A 16 20.26 -0.50 0.39
C ALA A 16 20.41 0.67 1.35
N HIS A 17 19.84 1.81 0.98
CA HIS A 17 19.75 2.99 1.83
C HIS A 17 18.32 3.15 2.33
N ARG A 18 18.18 3.51 3.61
CA ARG A 18 16.89 3.72 4.24
C ARG A 18 16.43 5.16 4.06
N TYR A 19 15.25 5.32 3.49
CA TYR A 19 14.55 6.59 3.33
C TYR A 19 13.30 6.62 4.22
N ASP A 20 12.90 7.83 4.63
CA ASP A 20 11.62 8.03 5.29
C ASP A 20 10.46 7.70 4.32
N ASN A 21 9.43 7.01 4.82
CA ASN A 21 8.28 6.64 4.00
C ASN A 21 7.21 7.76 3.98
N ARG A 22 7.66 8.99 3.73
CA ARG A 22 6.87 10.23 3.74
C ARG A 22 7.41 11.17 2.67
N GLY A 23 6.64 12.21 2.34
CA GLY A 23 6.97 13.20 1.30
C GLY A 23 8.45 13.65 1.27
N PRO A 24 9.05 14.09 2.39
CA PRO A 24 10.46 14.47 2.42
C PRO A 24 11.43 13.33 2.04
N GLY A 25 11.17 12.11 2.51
CA GLY A 25 11.99 10.95 2.15
C GLY A 25 11.81 10.50 0.71
N PHE A 26 10.63 10.70 0.12
CA PHE A 26 10.38 10.46 -1.30
C PHE A 26 11.14 11.46 -2.17
N GLN A 27 11.13 12.73 -1.79
CA GLN A 27 11.89 13.77 -2.49
C GLN A 27 13.40 13.51 -2.41
N LEU A 28 13.90 13.11 -1.23
CA LEU A 28 15.30 12.73 -1.07
C LEU A 28 15.69 11.56 -1.98
N LEU A 29 14.88 10.50 -2.03
CA LEU A 29 15.10 9.37 -2.93
C LEU A 29 15.16 9.83 -4.40
N TRP A 30 14.21 10.66 -4.82
CA TRP A 30 14.16 11.19 -6.18
C TRP A 30 15.41 12.01 -6.51
N ASP A 31 15.77 12.98 -5.67
CA ASP A 31 16.89 13.87 -5.92
C ASP A 31 18.21 13.10 -6.01
N GLU A 32 18.44 12.14 -5.12
CA GLU A 32 19.66 11.34 -5.12
C GLU A 32 19.75 10.40 -6.32
N THR A 33 18.65 9.74 -6.68
CA THR A 33 18.63 8.84 -7.83
C THR A 33 18.76 9.60 -9.15
N GLN A 34 18.20 10.80 -9.27
CA GLN A 34 18.37 11.64 -10.45
C GLN A 34 19.79 12.20 -10.57
N LYS A 35 20.44 12.55 -9.46
CA LYS A 35 21.88 12.88 -9.46
C LYS A 35 22.73 11.70 -9.94
N LEU A 36 22.40 10.47 -9.52
CA LEU A 36 23.07 9.27 -10.02
C LEU A 36 22.82 9.07 -11.52
N GLY A 37 21.58 9.21 -11.98
CA GLY A 37 21.22 9.14 -13.40
C GLY A 37 22.02 10.12 -14.25
N ALA A 38 22.10 11.39 -13.83
CA ALA A 38 22.94 12.41 -14.47
C ALA A 38 24.43 12.03 -14.46
N LYS A 39 24.97 11.58 -13.32
CA LYS A 39 26.38 11.18 -13.19
C LYS A 39 26.77 10.07 -14.18
N PHE A 40 25.87 9.11 -14.41
CA PHE A 40 26.12 7.97 -15.30
C PHE A 40 25.52 8.14 -16.70
N THR A 41 24.94 9.30 -17.02
CA THR A 41 24.19 9.55 -18.27
C THR A 41 23.17 8.43 -18.55
N ALA A 42 22.45 8.03 -17.51
CA ALA A 42 21.57 6.87 -17.52
C ALA A 42 20.15 7.26 -17.07
N THR A 43 19.16 6.60 -17.66
CA THR A 43 17.77 6.76 -17.25
C THR A 43 17.48 5.89 -16.03
N VAL A 44 16.92 6.48 -14.98
CA VAL A 44 16.52 5.75 -13.77
C VAL A 44 15.18 5.06 -14.00
N THR A 45 15.07 3.81 -13.56
CA THR A 45 13.81 3.06 -13.53
C THR A 45 13.56 2.62 -12.11
N TYR A 46 12.36 2.86 -11.61
CA TYR A 46 11.98 2.56 -10.23
C TYR A 46 11.19 1.27 -10.19
N ALA A 47 11.57 0.35 -9.31
CA ALA A 47 10.94 -0.95 -9.16
C ALA A 47 10.53 -1.18 -7.71
N MET A 48 9.31 -1.65 -7.48
CA MET A 48 8.80 -1.92 -6.13
C MET A 48 7.86 -3.12 -6.08
N GLU A 49 7.72 -3.71 -4.89
CA GLU A 49 6.73 -4.76 -4.63
C GLU A 49 5.37 -4.12 -4.30
N ALA A 50 4.29 -4.63 -4.90
CA ALA A 50 2.90 -4.21 -4.61
C ALA A 50 2.37 -4.79 -3.29
N SER A 51 3.12 -4.65 -2.19
CA SER A 51 2.72 -5.18 -0.88
C SER A 51 2.07 -4.12 0.01
N GLY A 52 0.85 -4.42 0.47
CA GLY A 52 0.13 -3.59 1.45
C GLY A 52 -0.18 -2.16 0.99
N SER A 53 -0.38 -1.24 1.93
CA SER A 53 -0.65 0.18 1.65
C SER A 53 0.62 1.04 1.56
N TYR A 54 1.78 0.51 1.97
CA TYR A 54 3.01 1.29 2.17
C TYR A 54 3.70 1.70 0.87
N HIS A 55 3.58 0.91 -0.20
CA HIS A 55 4.14 1.25 -1.51
C HIS A 55 3.31 2.32 -2.25
N HIS A 56 2.04 2.51 -1.87
CA HIS A 56 1.11 3.34 -2.63
C HIS A 56 1.53 4.81 -2.72
N ASN A 57 1.89 5.43 -1.59
CA ASN A 57 2.25 6.84 -1.58
C ASN A 57 3.52 7.12 -2.39
N LEU A 58 4.50 6.21 -2.33
CA LEU A 58 5.72 6.29 -3.14
C LEU A 58 5.41 6.09 -4.62
N LEU A 59 4.59 5.10 -4.96
CA LEU A 59 4.17 4.82 -6.33
C LEU A 59 3.50 6.05 -6.98
N VAL A 60 2.52 6.64 -6.30
CA VAL A 60 1.81 7.84 -6.78
C VAL A 60 2.79 9.03 -6.93
N PHE A 61 3.68 9.22 -5.96
CA PHE A 61 4.70 10.27 -6.04
C PHE A 61 5.61 10.10 -7.27
N LEU A 62 6.11 8.89 -7.52
CA LEU A 62 7.01 8.62 -8.64
C LEU A 62 6.29 8.70 -10.00
N LEU A 63 5.05 8.19 -10.09
CA LEU A 63 4.23 8.31 -11.31
C LEU A 63 3.90 9.75 -11.66
N GLY A 64 3.83 10.65 -10.67
CA GLY A 64 3.72 12.10 -10.90
C GLY A 64 5.00 12.76 -11.44
N LYS A 65 6.12 12.04 -11.52
CA LYS A 65 7.44 12.54 -11.94
C LYS A 65 8.00 11.81 -13.17
N THR A 66 7.68 10.54 -13.37
CA THR A 66 8.17 9.71 -14.47
C THR A 66 7.21 8.56 -14.78
N ASP A 67 7.22 8.11 -16.02
CA ASP A 67 6.55 6.90 -16.52
C ASP A 67 7.33 5.61 -16.26
N ARG A 68 8.58 5.70 -15.79
CA ARG A 68 9.48 4.55 -15.58
C ARG A 68 9.35 3.95 -14.18
N VAL A 69 8.12 3.65 -13.79
CA VAL A 69 7.81 3.08 -12.47
C VAL A 69 7.13 1.72 -12.65
N TRP A 70 7.77 0.69 -12.12
CA TRP A 70 7.31 -0.69 -12.18
C TRP A 70 6.94 -1.17 -10.80
N SER A 71 5.72 -1.69 -10.69
CA SER A 71 5.26 -2.40 -9.51
C SER A 71 5.13 -3.88 -9.87
N PHE A 72 5.55 -4.77 -8.99
CA PHE A 72 5.48 -6.22 -9.21
C PHE A 72 4.55 -6.90 -8.22
N ASN A 73 3.91 -7.98 -8.66
CA ASN A 73 3.06 -8.81 -7.80
C ASN A 73 3.94 -9.51 -6.73
N PRO A 74 3.60 -9.43 -5.42
CA PRO A 74 4.32 -10.14 -4.37
C PRO A 74 4.50 -11.65 -4.62
N LEU A 75 3.52 -12.29 -5.27
CA LEU A 75 3.62 -13.71 -5.63
C LEU A 75 4.70 -13.99 -6.68
N LEU A 76 4.92 -13.06 -7.61
CA LEU A 76 5.94 -13.17 -8.64
C LEU A 76 7.34 -13.03 -8.01
N LEU A 77 7.53 -11.99 -7.19
CA LEU A 77 8.79 -11.77 -6.46
C LEU A 77 9.08 -12.90 -5.46
N ARG A 78 8.05 -13.51 -4.87
CA ARG A 78 8.22 -14.69 -4.02
C ARG A 78 8.74 -15.90 -4.79
N LYS A 79 8.27 -16.14 -6.02
CA LYS A 79 8.79 -17.23 -6.87
C LYS A 79 10.26 -17.01 -7.19
N GLU A 80 10.62 -15.79 -7.58
CA GLU A 80 12.02 -15.43 -7.84
C GLU A 80 12.91 -15.69 -6.62
N ARG A 81 12.44 -15.28 -5.44
CA ARG A 81 13.15 -15.50 -4.18
C ARG A 81 13.37 -16.97 -3.85
N LEU A 82 12.39 -17.84 -4.13
CA LEU A 82 12.51 -19.29 -3.90
C LEU A 82 13.54 -19.93 -4.84
N GLY A 83 13.80 -19.34 -6.01
CA GLY A 83 14.87 -19.77 -6.91
C GLY A 83 16.27 -19.40 -6.43
N GLN A 84 16.41 -18.48 -5.47
CA GLN A 84 17.69 -18.07 -4.91
C GLN A 84 18.13 -18.98 -3.75
N LEU A 85 19.40 -19.38 -3.71
CA LEU A 85 19.98 -20.25 -2.68
C LEU A 85 20.10 -19.58 -1.28
N ARG A 86 19.88 -18.26 -1.17
CA ARG A 86 20.01 -17.52 0.09
C ARG A 86 18.72 -17.62 0.92
N LYS A 87 18.87 -18.08 2.17
CA LYS A 87 17.74 -18.26 3.11
C LYS A 87 17.39 -17.00 3.92
N THR A 88 18.28 -16.02 4.01
CA THR A 88 18.11 -14.85 4.89
C THR A 88 17.33 -13.73 4.20
N LYS A 89 16.23 -13.30 4.82
CA LYS A 89 15.42 -12.17 4.37
C LYS A 89 15.79 -10.91 5.16
N THR A 90 16.20 -9.85 4.46
CA THR A 90 16.33 -8.50 5.01
C THR A 90 15.73 -7.50 4.03
N ASP A 91 15.24 -6.36 4.51
CA ASP A 91 14.66 -5.32 3.64
C ASP A 91 15.68 -4.82 2.59
N ALA A 92 16.96 -4.84 2.96
CA ALA A 92 18.07 -4.51 2.06
C ALA A 92 18.26 -5.52 0.91
N LEU A 93 18.25 -6.82 1.23
CA LEU A 93 18.35 -7.88 0.22
C LEU A 93 17.11 -7.92 -0.67
N ASP A 94 15.93 -7.64 -0.10
CA ASP A 94 14.69 -7.55 -0.84
C ASP A 94 14.74 -6.41 -1.87
N ALA A 95 15.25 -5.23 -1.48
CA ALA A 95 15.42 -4.10 -2.40
C ALA A 95 16.38 -4.43 -3.55
N GLN A 96 17.49 -5.12 -3.28
CA GLN A 96 18.44 -5.55 -4.32
C GLN A 96 17.82 -6.59 -5.26
N MET A 97 17.12 -7.59 -4.71
CA MET A 97 16.44 -8.62 -5.51
C MET A 97 15.39 -8.02 -6.43
N ILE A 98 14.59 -7.06 -5.94
CA ILE A 98 13.60 -6.35 -6.76
C ILE A 98 14.27 -5.57 -7.90
N ALA A 99 15.38 -4.88 -7.61
CA ALA A 99 16.13 -4.13 -8.61
C ALA A 99 16.74 -5.07 -9.68
N GLU A 100 17.24 -6.22 -9.27
CA GLU A 100 17.76 -7.23 -10.20
C GLU A 100 16.66 -7.90 -11.01
N PHE A 101 15.52 -8.22 -10.40
CA PHE A 101 14.35 -8.76 -11.09
C PHE A 101 13.84 -7.79 -12.15
N ALA A 102 13.74 -6.50 -11.79
CA ALA A 102 13.38 -5.44 -12.73
C ALA A 102 14.34 -5.37 -13.92
N ARG A 103 15.65 -5.52 -13.68
CA ARG A 103 16.67 -5.52 -14.73
C ARG A 103 16.51 -6.70 -15.71
N LYS A 104 16.26 -7.91 -15.21
CA LYS A 104 16.17 -9.14 -16.01
C LYS A 104 14.84 -9.27 -16.74
N ASP A 105 13.74 -9.23 -15.98
CA ASP A 105 12.41 -9.65 -16.43
C ASP A 105 11.37 -8.52 -16.35
N GLY A 106 11.75 -7.37 -15.79
CA GLY A 106 10.81 -6.28 -15.46
C GLY A 106 10.07 -5.66 -16.64
N ARG A 107 10.53 -5.89 -17.88
CA ARG A 107 9.92 -5.34 -19.10
C ARG A 107 8.63 -6.04 -19.52
N GLU A 108 8.42 -7.30 -19.13
CA GLU A 108 7.29 -8.11 -19.62
C GLU A 108 6.07 -8.11 -18.69
N HIS A 109 6.25 -7.75 -17.41
CA HIS A 109 5.19 -7.81 -16.39
C HIS A 109 5.08 -6.59 -15.46
N PRO A 110 5.30 -5.33 -15.89
CA PRO A 110 5.07 -4.21 -15.01
C PRO A 110 3.56 -4.03 -14.78
N PHE A 111 3.12 -3.89 -13.53
CA PHE A 111 1.76 -3.44 -13.19
C PHE A 111 1.55 -1.94 -13.52
N SER A 112 2.34 -1.37 -14.44
CA SER A 112 2.58 0.07 -14.63
C SER A 112 1.45 0.85 -15.28
N THR A 113 0.23 0.31 -15.32
CA THR A 113 -0.90 0.98 -15.99
C THR A 113 -2.18 1.01 -15.16
N VAL A 114 -2.09 0.92 -13.82
CA VAL A 114 -3.25 1.32 -13.01
C VAL A 114 -3.22 2.82 -12.90
N ASP A 115 -4.11 3.48 -13.65
CA ASP A 115 -4.41 4.90 -13.53
C ASP A 115 -4.55 5.27 -12.03
N PRO A 116 -3.78 6.28 -11.54
CA PRO A 116 -3.89 6.76 -10.16
C PRO A 116 -5.33 6.99 -9.70
N GLU A 117 -6.23 7.43 -10.59
CA GLU A 117 -7.65 7.63 -10.26
C GLU A 117 -8.39 6.30 -10.07
N GLN A 118 -8.13 5.29 -10.91
CA GLN A 118 -8.67 3.94 -10.70
C GLN A 118 -8.20 3.33 -9.38
N MET A 119 -6.93 3.56 -9.03
CA MET A 119 -6.36 3.09 -7.77
C MET A 119 -7.03 3.79 -6.57
N ARG A 120 -7.21 5.12 -6.64
CA ARG A 120 -7.88 5.92 -5.61
C ARG A 120 -9.32 5.47 -5.42
N LEU A 121 -10.06 5.25 -6.51
CA LEU A 121 -11.42 4.74 -6.48
C LEU A 121 -11.50 3.36 -5.80
N ARG A 122 -10.56 2.45 -6.12
CA ARG A 122 -10.49 1.13 -5.49
C ARG A 122 -10.30 1.23 -3.98
N GLU A 123 -9.43 2.13 -3.51
CA GLU A 123 -9.23 2.36 -2.08
C GLU A 123 -10.47 2.98 -1.41
N LEU A 124 -11.12 3.95 -2.03
CA LEU A 124 -12.38 4.52 -1.53
C LEU A 124 -13.48 3.45 -1.39
N CYS A 125 -13.60 2.55 -2.37
CA CYS A 125 -14.50 1.40 -2.30
C CYS A 125 -14.18 0.50 -1.11
N ARG A 126 -12.90 0.18 -0.87
CA ARG A 126 -12.46 -0.62 0.29
C ARG A 126 -12.78 0.06 1.62
N VAL A 127 -12.54 1.37 1.72
CA VAL A 127 -12.89 2.19 2.90
C VAL A 127 -14.39 2.12 3.15
N ARG A 128 -15.21 2.35 2.11
CA ARG A 128 -16.67 2.24 2.20
C ARG A 128 -17.11 0.86 2.71
N PHE A 129 -16.61 -0.23 2.12
CA PHE A 129 -16.96 -1.59 2.57
C PHE A 129 -16.59 -1.82 4.03
N ARG A 130 -15.43 -1.31 4.47
CA ARG A 130 -14.99 -1.41 5.87
C ARG A 130 -15.91 -0.63 6.80
N LEU A 131 -16.31 0.59 6.42
CA LEU A 131 -17.24 1.42 7.19
C LEU A 131 -18.62 0.80 7.27
N VAL A 132 -19.14 0.26 6.17
CA VAL A 132 -20.42 -0.46 6.14
C VAL A 132 -20.39 -1.67 7.11
N ARG A 133 -19.34 -2.50 7.05
CA ARG A 133 -19.18 -3.62 7.98
C ARG A 133 -19.10 -3.18 9.44
N LYS A 134 -18.36 -2.10 9.72
CA LYS A 134 -18.27 -1.52 11.08
C LYS A 134 -19.64 -1.03 11.56
N ALA A 135 -20.38 -0.32 10.72
CA ALA A 135 -21.72 0.15 11.04
C ALA A 135 -22.68 -1.02 11.32
N SER A 136 -22.70 -2.06 10.48
CA SER A 136 -23.53 -3.25 10.71
C SER A 136 -23.18 -3.95 12.04
N LYS A 137 -21.88 -4.09 12.35
CA LYS A 137 -21.44 -4.68 13.62
C LYS A 137 -21.85 -3.84 14.82
N ALA A 138 -21.72 -2.51 14.73
CA ALA A 138 -22.16 -1.59 15.77
C ALA A 138 -23.69 -1.66 15.99
N LYS A 139 -24.48 -1.74 14.92
CA LYS A 139 -25.95 -1.92 15.03
C LYS A 139 -26.33 -3.24 15.72
N GLN A 140 -25.64 -4.34 15.37
CA GLN A 140 -25.86 -5.63 16.04
C GLN A 140 -25.50 -5.59 17.52
N GLN A 141 -24.37 -4.96 17.87
CA GLN A 141 -23.96 -4.78 19.26
C GLN A 141 -24.95 -3.92 20.04
N LEU A 142 -25.41 -2.81 19.44
CA LEU A 142 -26.44 -1.96 20.03
C LEU A 142 -27.70 -2.77 20.33
N ARG A 143 -28.23 -3.51 19.34
CA ARG A 143 -29.43 -4.33 19.54
C ARG A 143 -29.28 -5.33 20.68
N ARG A 144 -28.17 -6.09 20.69
CA ARG A 144 -27.88 -7.04 21.77
C ARG A 144 -27.83 -6.36 23.14
N ASN A 145 -27.20 -5.18 23.23
CA ASN A 145 -27.11 -4.45 24.49
C ASN A 145 -28.50 -3.99 24.95
N LEU A 146 -29.36 -3.52 24.03
CA LEU A 146 -30.74 -3.15 24.37
C LEU A 146 -31.55 -4.35 24.85
N ASP A 147 -31.41 -5.51 24.20
CA ASP A 147 -32.12 -6.74 24.62
C ASP A 147 -31.73 -7.16 26.05
N ILE A 148 -30.53 -6.83 26.52
CA ILE A 148 -30.03 -7.15 27.87
C ILE A 148 -30.36 -6.06 28.88
N LEU A 149 -30.09 -4.80 28.54
CA LEU A 149 -30.13 -3.66 29.49
C LEU A 149 -31.49 -2.98 29.56
N CYS A 150 -32.25 -3.00 28.45
CA CYS A 150 -33.55 -2.33 28.32
C CYS A 150 -34.54 -3.26 27.60
N PRO A 151 -34.84 -4.44 28.16
CA PRO A 151 -35.75 -5.40 27.54
C PRO A 151 -37.11 -4.75 27.28
N GLY A 152 -37.59 -4.84 26.04
CA GLY A 152 -38.84 -4.20 25.59
C GLY A 152 -38.65 -2.96 24.73
N LEU A 153 -37.49 -2.30 24.76
CA LEU A 153 -37.26 -1.10 23.94
C LEU A 153 -36.93 -1.43 22.47
N GLY A 154 -36.24 -2.54 22.22
CA GLY A 154 -35.85 -2.96 20.87
C GLY A 154 -37.02 -3.14 19.89
N PRO A 155 -38.11 -3.83 20.28
CA PRO A 155 -39.30 -4.02 19.45
C PRO A 155 -40.03 -2.73 19.04
N GLU A 156 -39.93 -1.65 19.83
CA GLU A 156 -40.58 -0.37 19.55
C GLU A 156 -39.98 0.37 18.33
N PHE A 157 -38.80 -0.04 17.88
CA PHE A 157 -38.11 0.59 16.76
C PHE A 157 -37.86 -0.37 15.61
N LYS A 158 -38.29 0.03 14.40
CA LYS A 158 -37.94 -0.67 13.15
C LYS A 158 -36.43 -0.72 12.89
N ASP A 159 -35.71 0.35 13.25
CA ASP A 159 -34.25 0.40 13.30
C ASP A 159 -33.81 1.01 14.64
N VAL A 160 -33.18 0.18 15.49
CA VAL A 160 -32.66 0.59 16.80
C VAL A 160 -31.52 1.61 16.70
N ALA A 161 -30.93 1.80 15.51
CA ALA A 161 -29.93 2.82 15.23
C ALA A 161 -30.50 4.04 14.49
N SER A 162 -31.84 4.16 14.40
CA SER A 162 -32.49 5.35 13.82
C SER A 162 -32.25 6.60 14.67
N PRO A 163 -32.36 7.81 14.10
CA PRO A 163 -32.22 9.05 14.86
C PRO A 163 -33.17 9.13 16.07
N SER A 164 -34.42 8.68 15.91
CA SER A 164 -35.41 8.65 16.99
C SER A 164 -35.03 7.67 18.11
N ALA A 165 -34.63 6.44 17.78
CA ALA A 165 -34.16 5.47 18.76
C ALA A 165 -32.94 6.02 19.53
N MET A 166 -31.96 6.58 18.80
CA MET A 166 -30.77 7.18 19.41
C MET A 166 -31.09 8.39 20.29
N ALA A 167 -32.11 9.19 19.96
CA ALA A 167 -32.54 10.32 20.79
C ALA A 167 -33.13 9.83 22.12
N VAL A 168 -34.00 8.80 22.08
CA VAL A 168 -34.55 8.18 23.29
C VAL A 168 -33.43 7.60 24.15
N LEU A 169 -32.50 6.84 23.57
CA LEU A 169 -31.38 6.25 24.30
C LEU A 169 -30.47 7.29 24.97
N LYS A 170 -30.29 8.47 24.35
CA LYS A 170 -29.51 9.57 24.93
C LYS A 170 -30.23 10.28 26.08
N ALA A 171 -31.55 10.18 26.13
CA ALA A 171 -32.39 10.79 27.17
C ALA A 171 -32.66 9.85 28.36
N LEU A 172 -32.32 8.56 28.22
CA LEU A 172 -32.34 7.62 29.35
C LEU A 172 -31.21 8.01 30.34
N PRO A 173 -31.50 7.98 31.65
CA PRO A 173 -30.54 8.34 32.70
C PRO A 173 -29.35 7.36 32.80
#